data_AF-J9RCV9-F1
#
_entry.id   AF-J9RCV9-F1
#
_cell.length_a   1.000
_cell.length_b   1.000
_cell.length_c   1.000
_cell.angle_alpha   90.00
_cell.angle_beta   90.00
_cell.angle_gamma   90.00
#
_symmetry.space_group_name_H-M   'P 1'
#
loop_
_entity.id
_entity.type
_entity.pdbx_description
1 polymer ?
#
loop_
_entity_poly.entity_id
_entity_poly.type
_entity_poly.pdbx_seq_one_letter_code
_entity_poly.pdbx_strand_id
1 'polypeptide(L)'
;QDNIFSNRPANIAISYLTYDRADMAFAHYGPFWRQMRKLCVMKLFSRKRAESWESVRDEVDSMLKTVESNIGKPVNLGELIFTLTMNITYRAAFGAKNEGQDEFIKILQEFSKLFGAFNMSDFIPWLGWIDPQGLSARLVKARKALDKFID
;
A
#
# COMPACT_ATOMS: atom_id res chain seq x y z
N GLN A 1 -0.87 23.32 11.12
CA GLN A 1 0.39 22.57 10.90
C GLN A 1 1.27 23.44 10.03
N ASP A 2 2.55 23.55 10.35
CA ASP A 2 3.50 24.36 9.57
C ASP A 2 3.75 23.69 8.20
N ASN A 3 3.56 24.44 7.11
CA ASN A 3 3.76 23.96 5.76
C ASN A 3 5.23 23.58 5.49
N ILE A 4 6.18 24.23 6.19
CA ILE A 4 7.62 23.99 6.02
C ILE A 4 7.98 22.53 6.35
N PHE A 5 7.32 21.95 7.35
CA PHE A 5 7.57 20.58 7.82
C PHE A 5 6.53 19.56 7.32
N SER A 6 5.72 19.93 6.33
CA SER A 6 4.65 19.06 5.81
C SER A 6 5.12 18.11 4.69
N ASN A 7 6.34 18.31 4.16
CA ASN A 7 6.92 17.45 3.12
C ASN A 7 7.55 16.19 3.72
N ARG A 8 7.45 15.07 2.99
CA ARG A 8 8.14 13.83 3.36
C ARG A 8 9.43 13.64 2.57
N PRO A 9 10.51 13.13 3.19
CA PRO A 9 11.67 12.66 2.44
C PRO A 9 11.27 11.46 1.56
N ALA A 10 11.92 11.31 0.41
CA ALA A 10 11.80 10.13 -0.43
C ALA A 10 13.17 9.73 -0.93
N ASN A 11 13.41 8.43 -0.90
CA ASN A 11 14.54 7.82 -1.57
C ASN A 11 14.23 7.59 -3.06
N ILE A 12 15.21 7.06 -3.79
CA ILE A 12 15.09 6.70 -5.20
C ILE A 12 13.96 5.68 -5.41
N ALA A 13 13.81 4.71 -4.50
CA ALA A 13 12.77 3.69 -4.60
C ALA A 13 11.37 4.30 -4.54
N ILE A 14 11.11 5.18 -3.57
CA ILE A 14 9.85 5.92 -3.44
C ILE A 14 9.63 6.78 -4.68
N SER A 15 10.59 7.63 -5.04
CA SER A 15 10.44 8.56 -6.17
C SER A 15 10.18 7.80 -7.48
N TYR A 16 10.83 6.65 -7.69
CA TYR A 16 10.55 5.81 -8.84
C TYR A 16 9.17 5.14 -8.73
N LEU A 17 8.91 4.32 -7.72
CA LEU A 17 7.68 3.53 -7.68
C LEU A 17 6.40 4.37 -7.56
N THR A 18 6.47 5.62 -7.12
CA THR A 18 5.32 6.52 -7.02
C THR A 18 5.25 7.60 -8.11
N TYR A 19 5.92 7.36 -9.26
CA TYR A 19 5.89 8.23 -10.43
C TYR A 19 6.29 9.68 -10.11
N ASP A 20 7.47 9.83 -9.53
CA ASP A 20 8.01 11.10 -9.04
C ASP A 20 7.11 11.77 -8.00
N ARG A 21 6.67 10.96 -7.00
CA ARG A 21 5.84 11.41 -5.88
C ARG A 21 4.46 11.92 -6.30
N ALA A 22 3.88 11.34 -7.34
CA ALA A 22 2.49 11.57 -7.76
C ALA A 22 1.48 10.76 -6.91
N ASP A 23 1.79 10.52 -5.64
CA ASP A 23 0.99 9.72 -4.70
C ASP A 23 0.56 10.52 -3.46
N MET A 24 -0.33 9.98 -2.64
CA MET A 24 -0.84 10.69 -1.46
C MET A 24 0.11 10.62 -0.24
N ALA A 25 1.01 9.64 -0.18
CA ALA A 25 1.89 9.38 0.95
C ALA A 25 3.16 10.26 0.90
N PHE A 26 3.76 10.44 -0.28
CA PHE A 26 5.07 11.10 -0.45
C PHE A 26 5.05 12.38 -1.30
N ALA A 27 3.92 12.74 -1.93
CA ALA A 27 3.80 14.03 -2.61
C ALA A 27 4.15 15.19 -1.68
N HIS A 28 4.79 16.20 -2.26
CA HIS A 28 4.98 17.46 -1.58
C HIS A 28 3.64 18.12 -1.27
N TYR A 29 3.59 18.81 -0.13
CA TYR A 29 2.42 19.59 0.24
C TYR A 29 2.19 20.69 -0.80
N GLY A 30 1.00 20.69 -1.39
CA GLY A 30 0.64 21.61 -2.45
C GLY A 30 -0.79 21.38 -2.94
N PRO A 31 -1.21 22.09 -4.01
CA PRO A 31 -2.56 21.97 -4.56
C PRO A 31 -2.95 20.53 -4.90
N PHE A 32 -2.04 19.77 -5.55
CA PHE A 32 -2.25 18.36 -5.90
C PHE A 32 -2.56 17.50 -4.66
N TRP A 33 -1.67 17.51 -3.66
CA TRP A 33 -1.86 16.72 -2.44
C TRP A 33 -3.14 17.11 -1.69
N ARG A 34 -3.45 18.41 -1.60
CA ARG A 34 -4.67 18.91 -0.95
C ARG A 34 -5.94 18.43 -1.66
N GLN A 35 -5.92 18.43 -3.00
CA GLN A 35 -7.04 17.95 -3.80
C GLN A 35 -7.23 16.44 -3.66
N MET A 36 -6.14 15.67 -3.74
CA MET A 36 -6.18 14.22 -3.53
C MET A 36 -6.70 13.88 -2.13
N ARG A 37 -6.20 14.57 -1.09
CA ARG A 37 -6.70 14.40 0.29
C ARG A 37 -8.18 14.72 0.42
N LYS A 38 -8.64 15.80 -0.20
CA LYS A 38 -10.07 16.15 -0.19
C LYS A 38 -10.91 15.06 -0.84
N LEU A 39 -10.48 14.51 -1.98
CA LEU A 39 -11.16 13.40 -2.66
C LEU A 39 -11.26 12.18 -1.74
N CYS A 40 -10.13 11.75 -1.16
CA CYS A 40 -10.08 10.59 -0.27
C CYS A 40 -11.03 10.75 0.92
N VAL A 41 -10.98 11.88 1.62
CA VAL A 41 -11.84 12.12 2.80
C VAL A 41 -13.33 12.23 2.43
N MET A 42 -13.64 12.94 1.34
CA MET A 42 -15.03 13.23 0.97
C MET A 42 -15.73 12.10 0.22
N LYS A 43 -14.97 11.26 -0.49
CA LYS A 43 -15.51 10.21 -1.36
C LYS A 43 -15.14 8.81 -0.88
N LEU A 44 -13.85 8.51 -0.77
CA LEU A 44 -13.37 7.14 -0.50
C LEU A 44 -13.60 6.69 0.94
N PHE A 45 -13.29 7.55 1.90
CA PHE A 45 -13.38 7.28 3.34
C PHE A 45 -14.58 7.98 4.00
N SER A 46 -15.54 8.43 3.20
CA SER A 46 -16.75 9.06 3.72
C SER A 46 -17.68 8.03 4.33
N ARG A 47 -18.33 8.39 5.45
CA ARG A 47 -19.36 7.55 6.09
C ARG A 47 -20.53 7.22 5.16
N LYS A 48 -20.73 7.99 4.10
CA LYS A 48 -21.79 7.78 3.11
C LYS A 48 -21.51 6.60 2.15
N ARG A 49 -20.29 6.04 2.11
CA ARG A 49 -19.94 4.90 1.25
C ARG A 49 -20.35 3.58 1.91
N ALA A 50 -21.65 3.29 1.88
CA ALA A 50 -22.27 2.15 2.57
C ALA A 50 -21.62 0.80 2.23
N GLU A 51 -21.30 0.57 0.95
CA GLU A 51 -20.66 -0.67 0.45
C GLU A 51 -19.31 -0.96 1.13
N SER A 52 -18.51 0.06 1.45
CA SER A 52 -17.23 -0.13 2.16
C SER A 52 -17.42 -0.54 3.62
N TRP A 53 -18.49 -0.09 4.26
CA TRP A 53 -18.80 -0.47 5.64
C TRP A 53 -19.42 -1.86 5.72
N GLU A 54 -20.16 -2.26 4.68
CA GLU A 54 -20.63 -3.64 4.53
C GLU A 54 -19.46 -4.61 4.35
N SER A 55 -18.48 -4.29 3.49
CA SER A 55 -17.29 -5.14 3.35
C SER A 55 -16.53 -5.32 4.65
N VAL A 56 -16.45 -4.28 5.50
CA VAL A 56 -15.82 -4.39 6.83
C VAL A 56 -16.57 -5.38 7.71
N ARG A 57 -17.91 -5.28 7.79
CA ARG A 57 -18.71 -6.16 8.63
C ARG A 57 -18.60 -7.61 8.19
N ASP A 58 -18.73 -7.88 6.89
CA ASP A 58 -18.65 -9.24 6.35
C ASP A 58 -17.31 -9.90 6.66
N GLU A 59 -16.19 -9.17 6.49
CA GLU A 59 -14.86 -9.73 6.76
C GLU A 59 -14.61 -9.95 8.27
N VAL A 60 -15.15 -9.08 9.13
CA VAL A 60 -15.10 -9.27 10.59
C VAL A 60 -15.90 -10.51 10.99
N ASP A 61 -17.10 -10.70 10.46
CA ASP A 61 -17.92 -11.88 10.73
C ASP A 61 -17.24 -13.17 10.24
N SER A 62 -16.58 -13.13 9.08
CA SER A 62 -15.77 -14.24 8.59
C SER A 62 -14.60 -14.57 9.53
N MET A 63 -13.88 -13.56 10.02
CA MET A 63 -12.79 -13.78 10.99
C MET A 63 -13.31 -14.36 12.31
N LEU A 64 -14.44 -13.87 12.83
CA LEU A 64 -15.07 -14.40 14.05
C LEU A 64 -15.43 -15.88 13.89
N LYS A 65 -16.03 -16.27 12.77
CA LYS A 65 -16.32 -17.68 12.47
C LYS A 65 -15.05 -18.55 12.47
N THR A 66 -13.94 -18.04 11.93
CA THR A 66 -12.66 -18.75 11.98
C THR A 66 -12.18 -18.94 13.42
N VAL A 67 -12.30 -17.92 14.27
CA VAL A 67 -11.96 -18.02 15.70
C VAL A 67 -12.86 -19.01 16.43
N GLU A 68 -14.18 -18.93 16.22
CA GLU A 68 -15.17 -19.85 16.81
C GLU A 68 -14.89 -21.32 16.44
N SER A 69 -14.53 -21.58 15.18
CA SER A 69 -14.18 -22.94 14.72
C SER A 69 -12.89 -23.50 15.34
N ASN A 70 -12.07 -22.64 15.96
CA ASN A 70 -10.80 -22.99 16.58
C ASN A 70 -10.81 -22.88 18.11
N ILE A 71 -12.00 -22.86 18.74
CA ILE A 71 -12.11 -22.87 20.20
C ILE A 71 -11.32 -24.06 20.78
N GLY A 72 -10.50 -23.79 21.79
CA GLY A 72 -9.63 -24.78 22.43
C GLY A 72 -8.34 -25.10 21.67
N LYS A 73 -8.09 -24.46 20.51
CA LYS A 73 -6.84 -24.59 19.75
C LYS A 73 -6.06 -23.26 19.72
N PRO A 74 -4.72 -23.30 19.64
CA PRO A 74 -3.94 -22.10 19.39
C PRO A 74 -4.30 -21.46 18.05
N VAL A 75 -4.37 -20.13 18.02
CA VAL A 75 -4.68 -19.35 16.82
C VAL A 75 -3.60 -18.28 16.63
N ASN A 76 -3.15 -18.09 15.39
CA ASN A 76 -2.24 -17.02 15.02
C ASN A 76 -2.99 -15.70 14.81
N LEU A 77 -3.04 -14.86 15.84
CA LEU A 77 -3.73 -13.56 15.77
C LEU A 77 -3.13 -12.61 14.74
N GLY A 78 -1.81 -12.65 14.53
CA GLY A 78 -1.14 -11.79 13.56
C GLY A 78 -1.61 -12.08 12.13
N GLU A 79 -1.71 -13.37 11.79
CA GLU A 79 -2.20 -13.82 10.48
C GLU A 79 -3.68 -13.52 10.27
N LEU A 80 -4.51 -13.70 11.31
CA LEU A 80 -5.92 -13.33 11.25
C LEU A 80 -6.12 -11.83 11.00
N ILE A 81 -5.45 -10.98 11.78
CA ILE A 81 -5.58 -9.52 11.65
C ILE A 81 -5.03 -9.06 10.30
N PHE A 82 -3.92 -9.64 9.84
CA PHE A 82 -3.35 -9.36 8.53
C PHE A 82 -4.35 -9.70 7.42
N THR A 83 -4.92 -10.90 7.45
CA THR A 83 -5.91 -11.37 6.47
C THR A 83 -7.17 -10.50 6.48
N LEU A 84 -7.70 -10.17 7.65
CA LEU A 84 -8.84 -9.27 7.81
C LEU A 84 -8.57 -7.92 7.14
N THR A 85 -7.46 -7.27 7.51
CA THR A 85 -7.12 -5.92 7.01
C THR A 85 -6.91 -5.92 5.50
N MET A 86 -6.28 -6.98 5.01
CA MET A 86 -6.02 -7.21 3.59
C MET A 86 -7.32 -7.38 2.80
N ASN A 87 -8.23 -8.26 3.24
CA ASN A 87 -9.51 -8.49 2.57
C ASN A 87 -10.39 -7.23 2.57
N ILE A 88 -10.46 -6.53 3.70
CA ILE A 88 -11.19 -5.25 3.81
C ILE A 88 -10.64 -4.24 2.83
N THR A 89 -9.32 -4.06 2.79
CA THR A 89 -8.67 -3.08 1.91
C THR A 89 -8.88 -3.44 0.45
N TYR A 90 -8.68 -4.72 0.10
CA TYR A 90 -8.84 -5.22 -1.26
C TYR A 90 -10.27 -5.03 -1.76
N ARG A 91 -11.27 -5.48 -0.99
CA ARG A 91 -12.68 -5.34 -1.35
C ARG A 91 -13.13 -3.88 -1.38
N ALA A 92 -12.61 -3.03 -0.48
CA ALA A 92 -12.90 -1.60 -0.51
C ALA A 92 -12.31 -0.87 -1.74
N ALA A 93 -11.20 -1.37 -2.27
CA ALA A 93 -10.54 -0.81 -3.46
C ALA A 93 -11.15 -1.32 -4.77
N PHE A 94 -11.38 -2.63 -4.88
CA PHE A 94 -11.75 -3.30 -6.14
C PHE A 94 -13.20 -3.79 -6.20
N GLY A 95 -13.93 -3.77 -5.09
CA GLY A 95 -15.34 -4.22 -5.02
C GLY A 95 -15.56 -5.74 -5.08
N ALA A 96 -14.54 -6.51 -5.49
CA ALA A 96 -14.60 -7.96 -5.62
C ALA A 96 -13.87 -8.69 -4.46
N LYS A 97 -14.19 -9.98 -4.30
CA LYS A 97 -13.43 -10.91 -3.45
C LYS A 97 -12.52 -11.76 -4.32
N ASN A 98 -11.28 -11.97 -3.86
CA ASN A 98 -10.34 -13.02 -4.29
C ASN A 98 -9.77 -12.97 -5.73
N GLU A 99 -10.35 -12.24 -6.68
CA GLU A 99 -9.79 -12.16 -8.05
C GLU A 99 -8.51 -11.32 -8.09
N GLY A 100 -7.34 -11.93 -8.26
CA GLY A 100 -6.07 -11.19 -8.34
C GLY A 100 -5.57 -10.61 -7.01
N GLN A 101 -6.23 -10.93 -5.89
CA GLN A 101 -5.85 -10.46 -4.56
C GLN A 101 -4.43 -10.89 -4.18
N ASP A 102 -4.08 -12.16 -4.38
CA ASP A 102 -2.74 -12.69 -4.10
C ASP A 102 -1.64 -12.01 -4.91
N GLU A 103 -1.93 -11.66 -6.17
CA GLU A 103 -1.01 -10.92 -7.03
C GLU A 103 -0.81 -9.50 -6.51
N PHE A 104 -1.90 -8.80 -6.18
CA PHE A 104 -1.85 -7.46 -5.60
C PHE A 104 -1.06 -7.42 -4.30
N ILE A 105 -1.25 -8.41 -3.41
CA ILE A 105 -0.51 -8.50 -2.14
C ILE A 105 0.99 -8.70 -2.40
N LYS A 106 1.36 -9.57 -3.35
CA LYS A 106 2.78 -9.77 -3.70
C LYS A 106 3.40 -8.48 -4.22
N ILE A 107 2.68 -7.71 -5.04
CA ILE A 107 3.12 -6.40 -5.52
C ILE A 107 3.33 -5.45 -4.33
N LEU A 108 2.34 -5.32 -3.43
CA LEU A 108 2.44 -4.44 -2.26
C LEU A 108 3.57 -4.83 -1.30
N GLN A 109 3.78 -6.12 -1.08
CA GLN A 109 4.89 -6.62 -0.26
C GLN A 109 6.25 -6.29 -0.88
N GLU A 110 6.38 -6.40 -2.20
CA GLU A 110 7.62 -6.02 -2.88
C GLU A 110 7.86 -4.51 -2.82
N PHE A 111 6.81 -3.69 -3.01
CA PHE A 111 6.90 -2.23 -2.81
C PHE A 111 7.35 -1.89 -1.38
N SER A 112 6.75 -2.52 -0.37
CA SER A 112 7.13 -2.31 1.03
C SER A 112 8.59 -2.66 1.30
N LYS A 113 9.10 -3.76 0.72
CA LYS A 113 10.51 -4.14 0.82
C LYS A 113 11.42 -3.12 0.15
N LEU A 114 11.05 -2.63 -1.03
CA LEU A 114 11.85 -1.67 -1.80
C LEU A 114 11.87 -0.29 -1.14
N PHE A 115 10.75 0.18 -0.58
CA PHE A 115 10.71 1.44 0.16
C PHE A 115 11.62 1.45 1.38
N GLY A 116 11.69 0.32 2.10
CA GLY A 116 12.53 0.16 3.27
C GLY A 116 13.96 -0.32 2.98
N ALA A 117 14.30 -0.62 1.73
CA ALA A 117 15.62 -1.12 1.38
C ALA A 117 16.65 0.01 1.53
N PHE A 118 17.78 -0.30 2.17
CA PHE A 118 18.96 0.53 2.06
C PHE A 118 19.35 0.62 0.59
N ASN A 119 19.66 1.81 0.08
CA ASN A 119 20.24 1.98 -1.24
C ASN A 119 21.41 2.95 -1.14
N MET A 120 22.62 2.48 -1.50
CA MET A 120 23.84 3.28 -1.43
C MET A 120 23.73 4.60 -2.21
N SER A 121 22.99 4.61 -3.31
CA SER A 121 22.81 5.79 -4.16
C SER A 121 22.02 6.93 -3.50
N ASP A 122 21.22 6.63 -2.46
CA ASP A 122 20.55 7.67 -1.68
C ASP A 122 21.53 8.44 -0.77
N PHE A 123 22.69 7.84 -0.45
CA PHE A 123 23.70 8.41 0.46
C PHE A 123 24.94 8.90 -0.28
N ILE A 124 25.31 8.23 -1.38
CA ILE A 124 26.48 8.54 -2.21
C ILE A 124 26.05 8.63 -3.68
N PRO A 125 25.45 9.76 -4.10
CA PRO A 125 24.77 9.85 -5.40
C PRO A 125 25.67 9.58 -6.61
N TRP A 126 26.96 9.94 -6.56
CA TRP A 126 27.89 9.73 -7.67
C TRP A 126 28.27 8.26 -7.89
N LEU A 127 27.97 7.37 -6.93
CA LEU A 127 28.14 5.91 -7.08
C LEU A 127 26.84 5.20 -7.51
N GLY A 128 25.79 5.96 -7.86
CA GLY A 128 24.48 5.37 -8.14
C GLY A 128 24.43 4.39 -9.31
N TRP A 129 25.37 4.48 -10.25
CA TRP A 129 25.47 3.58 -11.40
C TRP A 129 25.96 2.16 -11.05
N ILE A 130 26.56 1.95 -9.87
CA ILE A 130 27.11 0.64 -9.47
C ILE A 130 25.98 -0.34 -9.11
N ASP A 131 24.86 0.17 -8.58
CA ASP A 131 23.73 -0.62 -8.05
C ASP A 131 24.15 -1.95 -7.38
N PRO A 132 25.02 -1.91 -6.34
CA PRO A 132 25.60 -3.12 -5.77
C PRO A 132 24.55 -4.05 -5.14
N GLN A 133 23.33 -3.55 -4.96
CA GLN A 133 22.22 -4.25 -4.31
C GLN A 133 21.18 -4.77 -5.32
N GLY A 134 21.37 -4.47 -6.61
CA GLY A 134 20.48 -4.91 -7.70
C GLY A 134 19.06 -4.38 -7.57
N LEU A 135 18.87 -3.22 -6.94
CA LEU A 135 17.54 -2.67 -6.67
C LEU A 135 16.90 -2.11 -7.94
N SER A 136 17.67 -1.61 -8.90
CA SER A 136 17.14 -0.98 -10.11
C SER A 136 16.26 -1.95 -10.91
N ALA A 137 16.72 -3.18 -11.11
CA ALA A 137 15.96 -4.20 -11.83
C ALA A 137 14.67 -4.59 -11.09
N ARG A 138 14.72 -4.66 -9.75
CA ARG A 138 13.55 -4.95 -8.91
C ARG A 138 12.53 -3.81 -8.96
N LEU A 139 12.98 -2.55 -8.92
CA LEU A 139 12.12 -1.37 -9.05
C LEU A 139 11.37 -1.37 -10.39
N VAL A 140 12.08 -1.61 -11.50
CA VAL A 140 11.47 -1.69 -12.84
C VAL A 140 10.44 -2.83 -12.90
N LYS A 141 10.78 -4.01 -12.39
CA LYS A 141 9.87 -5.17 -12.38
C LYS A 141 8.64 -4.90 -11.52
N ALA A 142 8.81 -4.32 -10.33
CA ALA A 142 7.73 -4.00 -9.42
C ALA A 142 6.78 -2.96 -10.02
N ARG A 143 7.30 -1.86 -10.58
CA ARG A 143 6.47 -0.85 -11.27
C ARG A 143 5.67 -1.48 -12.41
N LYS A 144 6.32 -2.26 -13.29
CA LYS A 144 5.64 -2.95 -14.40
C LYS A 144 4.55 -3.92 -13.94
N ALA A 145 4.77 -4.61 -12.82
CA ALA A 145 3.77 -5.52 -12.27
C ALA A 145 2.54 -4.75 -11.77
N LEU A 146 2.75 -3.58 -11.12
CA LEU A 146 1.64 -2.71 -10.73
C LEU A 146 0.93 -2.14 -11.95
N ASP A 147 1.66 -1.59 -12.93
CA ASP A 147 1.10 -1.04 -14.18
C ASP A 147 0.18 -2.08 -14.85
N LYS A 148 0.69 -3.31 -15.06
CA LYS A 148 -0.09 -4.41 -15.65
C LYS A 148 -1.32 -4.80 -14.82
N PHE A 149 -1.26 -4.68 -13.50
CA PHE A 149 -2.36 -5.04 -12.63
C PHE A 149 -3.50 -4.01 -12.66
N ILE A 150 -3.17 -2.73 -12.89
CA ILE A 150 -4.15 -1.62 -12.87
C ILE A 150 -4.65 -1.21 -14.27
N ASP A 151 -3.94 -1.58 -15.34
CA ASP A 151 -4.37 -1.44 -16.74
C ASP A 151 -5.51 -2.41 -17.10
#